data_AF-A0A1G5WMM6-F1
#
_entry.id   AF-A0A1G5WMM6-F1
#
_cell.length_a   1.000
_cell.length_b   1.000
_cell.length_c   1.000
_cell.angle_alpha   90.00
_cell.angle_beta   90.00
_cell.angle_gamma   90.00
#
_symmetry.space_group_name_H-M   'P 1'
#
loop_
_entity.id
_entity.type
_entity.pdbx_description
1 polymer ?
#
loop_
_entity_poly.entity_id
_entity_poly.type
_entity_poly.pdbx_seq_one_letter_code
_entity_poly.pdbx_strand_id
1 'polypeptide(L)'
;MVKYCSECGEKMDDDASFCQNCGAKSENVNKSEKNNKALILGLIGAVIILILAIGFITGGFGLFGENTSIIFISESPVANSGNFTVELTSGSQGISGKELEITFKNDKNSYTFNGVTDNVGLVNVVANVEEGDYEVTASFAGDNDYKSSSATASYKVEAKATEIDSQVTSTRTEPDYESFSYPHSFEDTDTNGDGYVYLSDMNIAHTPQNIVKQMFSDSDDDHDGRLNHNEYYKFMYKLNYDKSSYGL
;
A
#
# COMPACT_ATOMS: atom_id res chain seq x y z
N MET A 1 48.03 -34.87 56.04
CA MET A 1 48.46 -35.91 55.06
C MET A 1 49.75 -36.43 55.63
N VAL A 2 49.89 -37.70 55.97
CA VAL A 2 51.05 -38.10 56.80
C VAL A 2 52.37 -37.85 56.05
N LYS A 3 53.23 -37.00 56.62
CA LYS A 3 54.57 -36.70 56.10
C LYS A 3 55.57 -37.73 56.62
N TYR A 4 56.51 -38.14 55.77
CA TYR A 4 57.63 -39.01 56.15
C TYR A 4 58.95 -38.31 55.81
N CYS A 5 59.97 -38.55 56.62
CA CYS A 5 61.31 -38.03 56.37
C CYS A 5 61.92 -38.69 55.13
N SER A 6 62.42 -37.90 54.19
CA SER A 6 63.09 -38.40 52.97
C SER A 6 64.42 -39.10 53.25
N GLU A 7 65.08 -38.77 54.36
CA GLU A 7 66.41 -39.30 54.71
C GLU A 7 66.35 -40.58 55.55
N CYS A 8 65.40 -40.68 56.50
CA CYS A 8 65.35 -41.83 57.43
C CYS A 8 64.03 -42.61 57.40
N GLY A 9 63.03 -42.15 56.67
CA GLY A 9 61.74 -42.85 56.53
C GLY A 9 60.81 -42.75 57.75
N GLU A 10 61.20 -42.06 58.83
CA GLU A 10 60.37 -41.88 60.02
C GLU A 10 59.17 -40.98 59.74
N LYS A 11 58.04 -41.27 60.40
CA LYS A 11 56.83 -40.44 60.30
C LYS A 11 57.05 -39.09 60.99
N MET A 12 56.66 -38.01 60.33
CA MET A 12 56.83 -36.64 60.81
C MET A 12 55.47 -35.96 60.99
N ASP A 13 55.41 -35.02 61.94
CA ASP A 13 54.25 -34.14 62.10
C ASP A 13 54.13 -33.17 60.90
N ASP A 14 52.88 -32.82 60.54
CA ASP A 14 52.57 -32.06 59.32
C ASP A 14 53.21 -30.65 59.31
N ASP A 15 53.59 -30.10 60.49
CA ASP A 15 54.24 -28.79 60.68
C ASP A 15 55.71 -28.86 61.13
N ALA A 16 56.28 -30.06 61.26
CA ALA A 16 57.67 -30.23 61.70
C ALA A 16 58.66 -29.65 60.68
N SER A 17 59.46 -28.66 61.13
CA SER A 17 60.50 -28.02 60.32
C SER A 17 61.78 -28.87 60.19
N PHE A 18 61.97 -29.84 61.09
CA PHE A 18 63.09 -30.78 61.10
C PHE A 18 62.60 -32.16 61.55
N CYS A 19 63.23 -33.23 61.07
CA CYS A 19 62.94 -34.59 61.52
C CYS A 19 63.42 -34.78 62.97
N GLN A 20 62.52 -35.21 63.85
CA GLN A 20 62.84 -35.46 65.26
C GLN A 20 63.80 -36.65 65.46
N ASN A 21 63.92 -37.55 64.47
CA ASN A 21 64.77 -38.73 64.55
C ASN A 21 66.18 -38.49 63.97
N CYS A 22 66.30 -37.95 62.76
CA CYS A 22 67.61 -37.78 62.10
C CYS A 22 68.09 -36.32 61.97
N GLY A 23 67.28 -35.33 62.35
CA GLY A 23 67.64 -33.92 62.28
C GLY A 23 67.58 -33.30 60.87
N ALA A 24 67.22 -34.05 59.82
CA ALA A 24 67.10 -33.54 58.47
C ALA A 24 66.03 -32.43 58.38
N LYS A 25 66.34 -31.35 57.65
CA LYS A 25 65.42 -30.22 57.46
C LYS A 25 64.26 -30.60 56.54
N SER A 26 63.06 -30.24 56.96
CA SER A 26 61.81 -30.50 56.25
C SER A 26 61.68 -29.55 55.05
N GLU A 27 61.71 -30.07 53.83
CA GLU A 27 61.41 -29.28 52.64
C GLU A 27 59.91 -28.96 52.65
N ASN A 28 59.58 -27.74 53.07
CA ASN A 28 58.24 -27.20 52.98
C ASN A 28 58.03 -26.69 51.55
N VAL A 29 57.46 -27.55 50.69
CA VAL A 29 56.93 -27.11 49.39
C VAL A 29 55.67 -26.30 49.69
N ASN A 30 55.84 -24.97 49.81
CA ASN A 30 54.73 -24.03 49.80
C ASN A 30 53.97 -24.23 48.48
N LYS A 31 52.88 -25.00 48.53
CA LYS A 31 51.96 -25.11 47.42
C LYS A 31 51.25 -23.76 47.34
N SER A 32 51.80 -22.86 46.51
CA SER A 32 51.10 -21.67 46.05
C SER A 32 49.74 -22.13 45.53
N GLU A 33 48.71 -21.87 46.33
CA GLU A 33 47.33 -22.09 45.95
C GLU A 33 47.04 -21.06 44.87
N LYS A 34 47.25 -21.47 43.60
CA LYS A 34 46.95 -20.62 42.45
C LYS A 34 45.49 -20.22 42.55
N ASN A 35 45.28 -18.95 42.82
CA ASN A 35 44.00 -18.27 42.79
C ASN A 35 43.52 -18.19 41.33
N ASN A 36 42.94 -19.30 40.87
CA ASN A 36 42.36 -19.48 39.54
C ASN A 36 41.24 -18.46 39.24
N LYS A 37 40.85 -17.60 40.19
CA LYS A 37 39.90 -16.51 39.99
C LYS A 37 40.28 -15.62 38.81
N ALA A 38 41.57 -15.31 38.62
CA ALA A 38 42.03 -14.54 37.46
C ALA A 38 41.87 -15.31 36.14
N LEU A 39 42.11 -16.63 36.16
CA LEU A 39 41.91 -17.51 35.01
C LEU A 39 40.42 -17.67 34.67
N ILE A 40 39.56 -17.83 35.68
CA ILE A 40 38.10 -17.98 35.55
C ILE A 40 37.47 -16.67 35.08
N LEU A 41 37.85 -15.52 35.65
CA LEU A 41 37.42 -14.19 35.19
C LEU A 41 37.89 -13.92 33.75
N GLY A 42 39.12 -14.32 33.41
CA GLY A 42 39.64 -14.23 32.04
C GLY A 42 38.86 -15.10 31.05
N LEU A 43 38.50 -16.33 31.44
CA LEU A 43 37.70 -17.22 30.60
C LEU A 43 36.26 -16.74 30.43
N ILE A 44 35.62 -16.23 31.49
CA ILE A 44 34.28 -15.64 31.41
C ILE A 44 34.29 -14.40 30.50
N GLY A 45 35.28 -13.52 30.67
CA GLY A 45 35.46 -12.35 29.81
C GLY A 45 35.67 -12.74 28.34
N ALA A 46 36.52 -13.74 28.08
CA ALA A 46 36.76 -14.25 26.73
C ALA A 46 35.51 -14.87 26.10
N VAL A 47 34.72 -15.63 26.87
CA VAL A 47 33.45 -16.23 26.41
C VAL A 47 32.41 -15.16 26.10
N ILE A 48 32.30 -14.10 26.91
CA ILE A 48 31.38 -12.98 26.63
C ILE A 48 31.80 -12.24 25.36
N ILE A 49 33.09 -11.97 25.17
CA ILE A 49 33.61 -11.35 23.94
C ILE A 49 33.37 -12.25 22.73
N LEU A 50 33.51 -13.57 22.88
CA LEU A 50 33.24 -14.53 21.82
C LEU A 50 31.73 -14.58 21.47
N ILE A 51 30.84 -14.55 22.47
CA ILE A 51 29.39 -14.52 22.26
C ILE A 51 28.98 -13.22 21.56
N LEU A 52 29.54 -12.08 21.95
CA LEU A 52 29.31 -10.80 21.26
C LEU A 52 29.84 -10.84 19.82
N ALA A 53 31.03 -11.40 19.59
CA ALA A 53 31.59 -11.55 18.24
C ALA A 53 30.77 -12.52 17.37
N ILE A 54 30.24 -13.61 17.94
CA ILE A 54 29.40 -14.59 17.23
C ILE A 54 28.03 -14.02 16.90
N GLY A 55 27.43 -13.22 17.81
CA GLY A 55 26.20 -12.47 17.55
C GLY A 55 26.34 -11.48 16.40
N PHE A 56 27.54 -10.91 16.21
CA PHE A 56 27.86 -10.05 15.06
C PHE A 56 28.03 -10.82 13.74
N ILE A 57 28.53 -12.06 13.77
CA ILE A 57 28.85 -12.84 12.55
C ILE A 57 27.60 -13.55 11.96
N THR A 58 26.59 -13.85 12.78
CA THR A 58 25.38 -14.59 12.35
C THR A 58 24.15 -13.69 12.12
N GLY A 59 24.28 -12.37 12.20
CA GLY A 59 23.11 -11.46 12.19
C GLY A 59 22.26 -11.54 13.46
N GLY A 60 22.81 -12.14 14.53
CA GLY A 60 22.14 -12.44 15.80
C GLY A 60 22.00 -11.25 16.76
N PHE A 61 21.66 -10.08 16.23
CA PHE A 61 21.09 -8.96 17.00
C PHE A 61 19.80 -8.46 16.34
N GLY A 62 19.00 -9.38 15.78
CA GLY A 62 17.62 -9.11 15.32
C GLY A 62 16.62 -8.92 16.47
N LEU A 63 16.96 -8.10 17.48
CA LEU A 63 16.04 -7.79 18.59
C LEU A 63 15.21 -6.52 18.34
N PHE A 64 15.33 -5.89 17.17
CA PHE A 64 14.57 -4.69 16.84
C PHE A 64 14.06 -4.82 15.40
N GLY A 65 12.78 -5.17 15.24
CA GLY A 65 12.12 -5.06 13.94
C GLY A 65 12.27 -3.65 13.38
N GLU A 66 12.26 -3.52 12.06
CA GLU A 66 12.37 -2.24 11.38
C GLU A 66 11.15 -1.36 11.69
N ASN A 67 11.34 -0.04 11.77
CA ASN A 67 10.21 0.86 11.97
C ASN A 67 9.34 0.87 10.71
N THR A 68 8.03 0.98 10.92
CA THR A 68 7.02 0.99 9.87
C THR A 68 6.22 2.29 9.88
N SER A 69 5.73 2.66 8.70
CA SER A 69 4.85 3.81 8.50
C SER A 69 3.63 3.37 7.69
N ILE A 70 2.46 3.89 8.06
CA ILE A 70 1.22 3.70 7.33
C ILE A 70 0.83 5.01 6.67
N ILE A 71 0.52 4.97 5.37
CA ILE A 71 0.14 6.13 4.57
C ILE A 71 -1.21 5.83 3.91
N PHE A 72 -2.17 6.75 4.05
CA PHE A 72 -3.42 6.65 3.30
C PHE A 72 -3.21 7.18 1.88
N ILE A 73 -3.54 6.36 0.89
CA ILE A 73 -3.42 6.72 -0.54
C ILE A 73 -4.77 7.25 -1.07
N SER A 74 -5.88 6.70 -0.57
CA SER A 74 -7.20 7.22 -0.89
C SER A 74 -7.40 8.62 -0.29
N GLU A 75 -7.98 9.52 -1.09
CA GLU A 75 -8.38 10.85 -0.65
C GLU A 75 -9.86 10.85 -0.20
N SER A 76 -10.25 11.85 0.58
CA SER A 76 -11.65 12.09 0.97
C SER A 76 -12.31 13.04 -0.03
N PRO A 77 -13.57 12.81 -0.47
CA PRO A 77 -14.49 11.74 -0.03
C PRO A 77 -14.23 10.38 -0.70
N VAL A 78 -14.65 9.30 -0.03
CA VAL A 78 -14.61 7.92 -0.53
C VAL A 78 -16.04 7.46 -0.84
N ALA A 79 -16.25 6.85 -2.01
CA ALA A 79 -17.54 6.28 -2.35
C ALA A 79 -17.88 5.05 -1.48
N ASN A 80 -19.15 4.91 -1.08
CA ASN A 80 -19.69 3.66 -0.53
C ASN A 80 -19.43 2.52 -1.52
N SER A 81 -18.94 1.39 -1.02
CA SER A 81 -18.51 0.26 -1.86
C SER A 81 -17.43 0.66 -2.88
N GLY A 82 -16.69 1.73 -2.61
CA GLY A 82 -15.52 2.20 -3.35
C GLY A 82 -14.23 1.60 -2.82
N ASN A 83 -13.14 1.75 -3.58
CA ASN A 83 -11.83 1.25 -3.18
C ASN A 83 -11.17 2.20 -2.18
N PHE A 84 -10.64 1.65 -1.10
CA PHE A 84 -9.84 2.36 -0.11
C PHE A 84 -8.45 1.74 -0.06
N THR A 85 -7.42 2.55 -0.33
CA THR A 85 -6.04 2.10 -0.48
C THR A 85 -5.15 2.67 0.61
N VAL A 86 -4.35 1.80 1.23
CA VAL A 86 -3.40 2.11 2.29
C VAL A 86 -2.05 1.49 1.92
N GLU A 87 -0.96 2.22 2.17
CA GLU A 87 0.41 1.74 1.99
C GLU A 87 1.06 1.49 3.35
N LEU A 88 1.79 0.37 3.47
CA LEU A 88 2.68 0.07 4.58
C LEU A 88 4.13 0.08 4.08
N THR A 89 4.97 0.92 4.70
CA THR A 89 6.39 1.05 4.32
C THR A 89 7.33 0.87 5.50
N SER A 90 8.58 0.48 5.21
CA SER A 90 9.74 0.78 6.05
C SER A 90 10.60 1.81 5.34
N GLY A 91 10.67 3.03 5.89
CA GLY A 91 11.28 4.15 5.17
C GLY A 91 10.56 4.43 3.86
N SER A 92 11.24 4.23 2.73
CA SER A 92 10.68 4.41 1.37
C SER A 92 10.36 3.10 0.65
N GLN A 93 10.47 1.96 1.33
CA GLN A 93 10.23 0.64 0.74
C GLN A 93 8.90 0.08 1.23
N GLY A 94 8.02 -0.26 0.28
CA GLY A 94 6.79 -0.99 0.58
C GLY A 94 7.05 -2.38 1.12
N ILE A 95 6.29 -2.79 2.13
CA ILE A 95 6.45 -4.08 2.81
C ILE A 95 5.38 -5.05 2.33
N SER A 96 5.76 -6.17 1.72
CA SER A 96 4.83 -7.14 1.14
C SER A 96 4.38 -8.25 2.11
N GLY A 97 3.17 -8.77 1.90
CA GLY A 97 2.65 -9.95 2.59
C GLY A 97 2.26 -9.73 4.05
N LYS A 98 2.01 -8.48 4.45
CA LYS A 98 1.65 -8.11 5.83
C LYS A 98 0.18 -7.77 5.93
N GLU A 99 -0.48 -8.28 6.97
CA GLU A 99 -1.89 -8.00 7.23
C GLU A 99 -2.07 -6.65 7.93
N LEU A 100 -2.95 -5.81 7.39
CA LEU A 100 -3.41 -4.56 8.01
C LEU A 100 -4.89 -4.69 8.37
N GLU A 101 -5.25 -4.05 9.48
CA GLU A 101 -6.62 -3.80 9.89
C GLU A 101 -6.98 -2.34 9.61
N ILE A 102 -8.06 -2.09 8.85
CA ILE A 102 -8.58 -0.76 8.54
C ILE A 102 -9.97 -0.63 9.14
N THR A 103 -10.14 0.30 10.07
CA THR A 103 -11.40 0.53 10.79
C THR A 103 -11.97 1.92 10.48
N PHE A 104 -13.19 1.98 9.98
CA PHE A 104 -14.01 3.19 9.84
C PHE A 104 -14.92 3.30 11.05
N LYS A 105 -14.73 4.31 11.89
CA LYS A 105 -15.52 4.50 13.11
C LYS A 105 -16.15 5.88 13.18
N ASN A 106 -17.42 5.92 13.58
CA ASN A 106 -18.09 7.14 14.01
C ASN A 106 -18.88 6.87 15.31
N ASP A 107 -19.71 7.81 15.74
CA ASP A 107 -20.47 7.67 16.99
C ASP A 107 -21.49 6.51 16.98
N LYS A 108 -21.89 6.02 15.81
CA LYS A 108 -22.96 5.03 15.63
C LYS A 108 -22.46 3.67 15.14
N ASN A 109 -21.52 3.69 14.21
CA ASN A 109 -21.09 2.55 13.42
C ASN A 109 -19.57 2.34 13.53
N SER A 110 -19.15 1.08 13.43
CA SER A 110 -17.75 0.67 13.35
C SER A 110 -17.63 -0.46 12.33
N TYR A 111 -16.88 -0.22 11.25
CA TYR A 111 -16.63 -1.20 10.18
C TYR A 111 -15.14 -1.52 10.15
N THR A 112 -14.78 -2.80 10.16
CA THR A 112 -13.40 -3.24 10.15
C THR A 112 -13.14 -4.15 8.95
N PHE A 113 -12.07 -3.86 8.23
CA PHE A 113 -11.61 -4.59 7.05
C PHE A 113 -10.18 -5.07 7.28
N ASN A 114 -9.89 -6.30 6.87
CA ASN A 114 -8.54 -6.83 6.87
C ASN A 114 -8.05 -6.96 5.42
N GLY A 115 -6.78 -6.66 5.19
CA GLY A 115 -6.16 -6.81 3.88
C GLY A 115 -4.68 -7.11 4.01
N VAL A 116 -4.11 -7.78 3.01
CA VAL A 116 -2.70 -8.15 2.97
C VAL A 116 -1.98 -7.31 1.93
N THR A 117 -0.83 -6.75 2.29
CA THR A 117 -0.05 -5.91 1.39
C THR A 117 0.45 -6.71 0.18
N ASP A 118 0.35 -6.11 -1.00
CA ASP A 118 0.88 -6.67 -2.25
C ASP A 118 2.41 -6.54 -2.35
N ASN A 119 2.99 -6.77 -3.53
CA ASN A 119 4.45 -6.73 -3.74
C ASN A 119 5.05 -5.32 -3.60
N VAL A 120 4.24 -4.27 -3.54
CA VAL A 120 4.67 -2.87 -3.36
C VAL A 120 4.20 -2.27 -2.05
N GLY A 121 3.63 -3.06 -1.14
CA GLY A 121 3.22 -2.59 0.18
C GLY A 121 1.79 -2.03 0.25
N LEU A 122 0.97 -2.22 -0.79
CA LEU A 122 -0.38 -1.67 -0.84
C LEU A 122 -1.43 -2.68 -0.42
N VAL A 123 -2.41 -2.20 0.37
CA VAL A 123 -3.66 -2.89 0.67
C VAL A 123 -4.80 -2.11 0.01
N ASN A 124 -5.64 -2.81 -0.74
CA ASN A 124 -6.88 -2.27 -1.30
C ASN A 124 -8.07 -3.04 -0.70
N VAL A 125 -8.99 -2.32 -0.06
CA VAL A 125 -10.24 -2.87 0.46
C VAL A 125 -11.43 -2.17 -0.17
N VAL A 126 -12.53 -2.89 -0.35
CA VAL A 126 -13.79 -2.29 -0.79
C VAL A 126 -14.54 -1.79 0.45
N ALA A 127 -14.63 -0.47 0.60
CA ALA A 127 -15.24 0.21 1.74
C ALA A 127 -16.77 0.15 1.66
N ASN A 128 -17.34 -1.01 1.99
CA ASN A 128 -18.79 -1.22 2.11
C ASN A 128 -19.33 -0.59 3.41
N VAL A 129 -19.23 0.73 3.51
CA VAL A 129 -19.50 1.54 4.70
C VAL A 129 -20.64 2.51 4.41
N GLU A 130 -21.64 2.59 5.29
CA GLU A 130 -22.74 3.56 5.16
C GLU A 130 -22.23 5.00 5.08
N GLU A 131 -22.98 5.87 4.40
CA GLU A 131 -22.63 7.29 4.24
C GLU A 131 -22.46 8.01 5.58
N GLY A 132 -21.49 8.92 5.65
CA GLY A 132 -21.23 9.73 6.83
C GLY A 132 -19.77 10.12 7.01
N ASP A 133 -19.49 10.86 8.07
CA ASP A 133 -18.14 11.23 8.47
C ASP A 133 -17.56 10.17 9.42
N TYR A 134 -16.35 9.70 9.12
CA TYR A 134 -15.67 8.65 9.87
C TYR A 134 -14.25 9.07 10.26
N GLU A 135 -13.83 8.64 11.45
CA GLU A 135 -12.42 8.51 11.80
C GLU A 135 -11.94 7.14 11.32
N VAL A 136 -11.02 7.13 10.35
CA VAL A 136 -10.46 5.91 9.77
C VAL A 136 -9.10 5.65 10.39
N THR A 137 -8.94 4.46 10.99
CA THR A 137 -7.67 4.01 11.56
C THR A 137 -7.17 2.79 10.79
N ALA A 138 -5.94 2.84 10.30
CA ALA A 138 -5.24 1.70 9.73
C ALA A 138 -4.12 1.26 10.68
N SER A 139 -4.02 -0.05 10.95
CA SER A 139 -3.13 -0.62 11.95
C SER A 139 -2.39 -1.84 11.41
N PHE A 140 -1.10 -1.89 11.68
CA PHE A 140 -0.25 -3.06 11.50
C PHE A 140 0.26 -3.50 12.87
N ALA A 141 0.01 -4.75 13.24
CA ALA A 141 0.34 -5.28 14.57
C ALA A 141 1.84 -5.50 14.81
N GLY A 142 2.66 -5.46 13.75
CA GLY A 142 4.07 -5.84 13.82
C GLY A 142 4.28 -7.36 13.74
N ASP A 143 5.53 -7.75 13.55
CA ASP A 143 6.02 -9.12 13.61
C ASP A 143 7.50 -9.16 14.03
N ASN A 144 8.20 -10.27 13.76
CA ASN A 144 9.61 -10.43 14.12
C ASN A 144 10.54 -9.50 13.32
N ASP A 145 10.15 -9.11 12.10
CA ASP A 145 10.96 -8.35 11.17
C ASP A 145 10.63 -6.85 11.22
N TYR A 146 9.38 -6.51 11.54
CA TYR A 146 8.85 -5.15 11.49
C TYR A 146 8.07 -4.79 12.75
N LYS A 147 8.27 -3.58 13.27
CA LYS A 147 7.48 -3.07 14.40
C LYS A 147 6.04 -2.75 13.99
N SER A 148 5.17 -2.68 14.99
CA SER A 148 3.80 -2.21 14.81
C SER A 148 3.74 -0.72 14.46
N SER A 149 2.69 -0.33 13.76
CA SER A 149 2.39 1.08 13.43
C SER A 149 0.89 1.28 13.25
N SER A 150 0.43 2.51 13.46
CA SER A 150 -0.96 2.90 13.20
C SER A 150 -1.03 4.32 12.66
N ALA A 151 -2.01 4.59 11.80
CA ALA A 151 -2.33 5.93 11.31
C ALA A 151 -3.84 6.16 11.37
N THR A 152 -4.24 7.41 11.64
CA THR A 152 -5.64 7.80 11.75
C THR A 152 -5.90 9.09 10.96
N ALA A 153 -7.01 9.15 10.25
CA ALA A 153 -7.44 10.33 9.48
C ALA A 153 -8.97 10.40 9.34
N SER A 154 -9.51 11.60 9.12
CA SER A 154 -10.95 11.80 8.90
C SER A 154 -11.31 11.65 7.43
N TYR A 155 -12.34 10.85 7.15
CA TYR A 155 -12.87 10.64 5.80
C TYR A 155 -14.37 10.83 5.78
N LYS A 156 -14.86 11.45 4.71
CA LYS A 156 -16.28 11.48 4.38
C LYS A 156 -16.60 10.32 3.42
N VAL A 157 -17.58 9.50 3.77
CA VAL A 157 -18.12 8.44 2.91
C VAL A 157 -19.41 8.95 2.28
N GLU A 158 -19.48 8.92 0.95
CA GLU A 158 -20.63 9.39 0.18
C GLU A 158 -21.22 8.26 -0.68
N ALA A 159 -22.46 8.43 -1.16
CA ALA A 159 -23.05 7.49 -2.10
C ALA A 159 -22.09 7.23 -3.27
N LYS A 160 -22.01 5.99 -3.73
CA LYS A 160 -21.28 5.71 -4.97
C LYS A 160 -21.96 6.49 -6.09
N ALA A 161 -21.27 7.51 -6.60
CA ALA A 161 -21.71 8.20 -7.79
C ALA A 161 -21.88 7.13 -8.88
N THR A 162 -23.09 7.00 -9.40
CA THR A 162 -23.29 6.29 -10.65
C THR A 162 -22.72 7.24 -11.69
N GLU A 163 -21.45 7.07 -12.02
CA GLU A 163 -20.90 7.74 -13.20
C GLU A 163 -21.72 7.20 -14.38
N ILE A 164 -22.64 8.03 -14.89
CA ILE A 164 -22.97 7.93 -16.30
C ILE A 164 -21.64 8.20 -16.99
N ASP A 165 -21.05 7.13 -17.54
CA ASP A 165 -19.83 7.17 -18.31
C ASP A 165 -20.03 8.07 -19.54
N SER A 166 -19.81 9.37 -19.33
CA SER A 166 -19.63 10.35 -20.39
C SER A 166 -18.13 10.48 -20.71
N GLN A 167 -17.37 9.37 -20.71
CA GLN A 167 -15.98 9.35 -21.17
C GLN A 167 -15.82 8.48 -22.42
N VAL A 168 -16.43 8.93 -23.51
CA VAL A 168 -15.78 8.81 -24.82
C VAL A 168 -15.27 10.19 -25.22
N THR A 169 -14.18 10.64 -24.57
CA THR A 169 -13.32 11.65 -25.20
C THR A 169 -12.40 10.92 -26.16
N SER A 170 -12.99 10.51 -27.29
CA SER A 170 -12.21 10.11 -28.46
C SER A 170 -11.57 11.39 -28.99
N THR A 171 -10.24 11.43 -29.06
CA THR A 171 -9.52 12.46 -29.83
C THR A 171 -9.71 12.17 -31.32
N ARG A 172 -10.96 12.23 -31.80
CA ARG A 172 -11.24 12.41 -33.22
C ARG A 172 -11.25 13.90 -33.44
N THR A 173 -10.28 14.41 -34.20
CA THR A 173 -10.37 15.75 -34.77
C THR A 173 -11.73 15.84 -35.45
N GLU A 174 -12.61 16.72 -34.95
CA GLU A 174 -13.92 16.96 -35.55
C GLU A 174 -13.73 17.19 -37.05
N PRO A 175 -14.43 16.45 -37.93
CA PRO A 175 -14.42 16.74 -39.35
C PRO A 175 -14.83 18.19 -39.59
N ASP A 176 -14.21 18.84 -40.57
CA ASP A 176 -14.73 20.09 -41.10
C ASP A 176 -16.04 19.79 -41.84
N TYR A 177 -17.16 19.83 -41.12
CA TYR A 177 -18.46 19.35 -41.59
C TYR A 177 -18.96 20.09 -42.83
N GLU A 178 -18.56 21.37 -43.02
CA GLU A 178 -18.95 22.18 -44.17
C GLU A 178 -18.21 21.78 -45.46
N SER A 179 -17.11 21.00 -45.36
CA SER A 179 -16.33 20.55 -46.52
C SER A 179 -16.95 19.37 -47.28
N PHE A 180 -17.97 18.72 -46.72
CA PHE A 180 -18.61 17.54 -47.29
C PHE A 180 -19.77 17.90 -48.23
N SER A 181 -20.04 17.04 -49.21
CA SER A 181 -21.18 17.20 -50.11
C SER A 181 -22.43 16.57 -49.50
N TYR A 182 -23.50 17.34 -49.41
CA TYR A 182 -24.79 16.91 -48.88
C TYR A 182 -25.90 17.05 -49.93
N PRO A 183 -26.93 16.18 -49.88
CA PRO A 183 -28.03 16.21 -50.85
C PRO A 183 -28.94 17.45 -50.73
N HIS A 184 -28.97 18.10 -49.56
CA HIS A 184 -29.70 19.32 -49.30
C HIS A 184 -28.81 20.28 -48.49
N SER A 185 -28.84 21.58 -48.81
CA SER A 185 -28.16 22.59 -48.00
C SER A 185 -29.01 23.01 -46.81
N PHE A 186 -28.40 23.76 -45.89
CA PHE A 186 -29.11 24.40 -44.79
C PHE A 186 -30.27 25.26 -45.30
N GLU A 187 -30.01 26.13 -46.28
CA GLU A 187 -30.97 27.08 -46.84
C GLU A 187 -32.13 26.40 -47.58
N ASP A 188 -31.89 25.23 -48.19
CA ASP A 188 -32.96 24.44 -48.81
C ASP A 188 -33.91 23.83 -47.76
N THR A 189 -33.39 23.61 -46.54
CA THR A 189 -34.13 22.98 -45.43
C THR A 189 -34.81 24.03 -44.55
N ASP A 190 -34.13 25.16 -44.30
CA ASP A 190 -34.66 26.35 -43.62
C ASP A 190 -35.61 27.14 -44.55
N THR A 191 -36.78 26.56 -44.80
CA THR A 191 -37.77 27.12 -45.73
C THR A 191 -38.45 28.40 -45.23
N ASN A 192 -38.41 28.65 -43.91
CA ASN A 192 -39.00 29.85 -43.31
C ASN A 192 -37.98 31.00 -43.13
N GLY A 193 -36.68 30.70 -43.29
CA GLY A 193 -35.58 31.65 -43.23
C GLY A 193 -35.34 32.22 -41.84
N ASP A 194 -35.69 31.47 -40.78
CA ASP A 194 -35.51 31.91 -39.40
C ASP A 194 -34.09 31.62 -38.85
N GLY A 195 -33.25 30.97 -39.65
CA GLY A 195 -31.88 30.62 -39.31
C GLY A 195 -31.76 29.34 -38.50
N TYR A 196 -32.83 28.54 -38.42
CA TYR A 196 -32.86 27.26 -37.72
C TYR A 196 -33.59 26.19 -38.52
N VAL A 197 -33.26 24.93 -38.25
CA VAL A 197 -33.93 23.77 -38.84
C VAL A 197 -34.46 22.85 -37.76
N TYR A 198 -35.73 22.48 -37.86
CA TYR A 198 -36.37 21.48 -37.02
C TYR A 198 -36.33 20.12 -37.69
N LEU A 199 -36.36 19.05 -36.90
CA LEU A 199 -36.44 17.70 -37.44
C LEU A 199 -37.68 17.49 -38.34
N SER A 200 -38.76 18.23 -38.07
CA SER A 200 -39.98 18.22 -38.87
C SER A 200 -39.82 18.79 -40.28
N ASP A 201 -38.81 19.63 -40.51
CA ASP A 201 -38.55 20.26 -41.81
C ASP A 201 -37.80 19.31 -42.75
N MET A 202 -37.24 18.22 -42.20
CA MET A 202 -36.42 17.26 -42.93
C MET A 202 -37.24 16.07 -43.42
N ASN A 203 -37.15 15.76 -44.71
CA ASN A 203 -37.74 14.55 -45.27
C ASN A 203 -36.73 13.40 -45.33
N ILE A 204 -36.47 12.75 -44.19
CA ILE A 204 -35.47 11.69 -44.07
C ILE A 204 -36.11 10.33 -44.28
N ALA A 205 -35.91 9.76 -45.47
CA ALA A 205 -36.36 8.42 -45.80
C ALA A 205 -35.28 7.37 -45.46
N HIS A 206 -35.71 6.14 -45.14
CA HIS A 206 -34.86 4.95 -44.96
C HIS A 206 -33.90 4.95 -43.76
N THR A 207 -34.12 5.81 -42.77
CA THR A 207 -33.45 5.77 -41.46
C THR A 207 -34.49 5.62 -40.35
N PRO A 208 -34.36 4.68 -39.40
CA PRO A 208 -35.31 4.51 -38.30
C PRO A 208 -35.47 5.79 -37.47
N GLN A 209 -36.71 6.16 -37.17
CA GLN A 209 -37.06 7.42 -36.49
C GLN A 209 -36.37 7.61 -35.13
N ASN A 210 -36.15 6.54 -34.38
CA ASN A 210 -35.40 6.59 -33.11
C ASN A 210 -33.93 6.96 -33.33
N ILE A 211 -33.32 6.47 -34.40
CA ILE A 211 -31.92 6.77 -34.73
C ILE A 211 -31.77 8.19 -35.26
N VAL A 212 -32.70 8.64 -36.12
CA VAL A 212 -32.71 10.04 -36.60
C VAL A 212 -32.85 11.02 -35.43
N LYS A 213 -33.74 10.73 -34.47
CA LYS A 213 -33.89 11.55 -33.25
C LYS A 213 -32.62 11.58 -32.40
N GLN A 214 -31.92 10.45 -32.29
CA GLN A 214 -30.64 10.39 -31.60
C GLN A 214 -29.58 11.23 -32.32
N MET A 215 -29.43 11.07 -33.64
CA MET A 215 -28.51 11.89 -34.44
C MET A 215 -28.80 13.39 -34.33
N PHE A 216 -30.09 13.77 -34.30
CA PHE A 216 -30.52 15.16 -34.10
C PHE A 216 -30.09 15.66 -32.73
N SER A 217 -30.44 14.93 -31.66
CA SER A 217 -30.08 15.28 -30.28
C SER A 217 -28.57 15.35 -30.07
N ASP A 218 -27.78 14.49 -30.73
CA ASP A 218 -26.33 14.51 -30.61
C ASP A 218 -25.69 15.68 -31.36
N SER A 219 -26.44 16.34 -32.27
CA SER A 219 -25.96 17.45 -33.09
C SER A 219 -26.41 18.81 -32.59
N ASP A 220 -27.48 18.83 -31.80
CA ASP A 220 -28.01 19.99 -31.06
C ASP A 220 -27.10 20.23 -29.84
N ASP A 221 -26.05 21.05 -30.03
CA ASP A 221 -25.01 21.23 -29.00
C ASP A 221 -25.56 22.03 -27.81
N ASP A 222 -26.43 23.01 -28.07
CA ASP A 222 -27.03 23.87 -27.04
C ASP A 222 -28.36 23.33 -26.47
N HIS A 223 -28.85 22.21 -27.02
CA HIS A 223 -30.03 21.46 -26.58
C HIS A 223 -31.31 22.30 -26.61
N ASP A 224 -31.41 23.23 -27.56
CA ASP A 224 -32.56 24.13 -27.70
C ASP A 224 -33.68 23.56 -28.58
N GLY A 225 -33.48 22.37 -29.15
CA GLY A 225 -34.47 21.61 -29.91
C GLY A 225 -34.56 22.00 -31.40
N ARG A 226 -33.60 22.78 -31.90
CA ARG A 226 -33.48 23.20 -33.31
C ARG A 226 -31.99 23.22 -33.68
N LEU A 227 -31.69 23.11 -34.96
CA LEU A 227 -30.29 23.10 -35.42
C LEU A 227 -29.95 24.44 -36.07
N ASN A 228 -28.91 25.09 -35.59
CA ASN A 228 -28.27 26.18 -36.31
C ASN A 228 -27.43 25.65 -37.49
N HIS A 229 -26.84 26.56 -38.29
CA HIS A 229 -26.05 26.21 -39.48
C HIS A 229 -24.96 25.15 -39.22
N ASN A 230 -24.20 25.28 -38.14
CA ASN A 230 -23.10 24.36 -37.82
C ASN A 230 -23.62 22.99 -37.36
N GLU A 231 -24.65 23.00 -36.51
CA GLU A 231 -25.30 21.79 -35.98
C GLU A 231 -26.01 21.00 -37.08
N TYR A 232 -26.58 21.68 -38.05
CA TYR A 232 -27.17 21.06 -39.24
C TYR A 232 -26.13 20.24 -40.01
N TYR A 233 -24.93 20.78 -40.26
CA TYR A 233 -23.90 20.03 -40.98
C TYR A 233 -23.31 18.88 -40.16
N LYS A 234 -23.23 19.01 -38.83
CA LYS A 234 -22.93 17.87 -37.93
C LYS A 234 -23.96 16.75 -38.09
N PHE A 235 -25.24 17.11 -38.07
CA PHE A 235 -26.35 16.18 -38.25
C PHE A 235 -26.29 15.50 -39.63
N MET A 236 -26.07 16.28 -40.69
CA MET A 236 -25.97 15.75 -42.05
C MET A 236 -24.75 14.86 -42.24
N TYR A 237 -23.63 15.15 -41.58
CA TYR A 237 -22.47 14.27 -41.56
C TYR A 237 -22.82 12.90 -40.94
N LYS A 238 -23.48 12.89 -39.78
CA LYS A 238 -23.91 11.65 -39.13
C LYS A 238 -24.89 10.86 -39.99
N LEU A 239 -25.83 11.56 -40.61
CA LEU A 239 -26.86 10.97 -41.47
C LEU A 239 -26.29 10.39 -42.76
N ASN A 240 -25.20 10.93 -43.32
CA ASN A 240 -24.70 10.49 -44.64
C ASN A 240 -23.38 9.70 -44.57
N TYR A 241 -22.55 9.94 -43.56
CA TYR A 241 -21.18 9.44 -43.50
C TYR A 241 -20.84 8.66 -42.22
N ASP A 242 -21.56 8.85 -41.11
CA ASP A 242 -21.26 8.20 -39.81
C ASP A 242 -22.40 7.30 -39.27
N LYS A 243 -23.18 6.70 -40.16
CA LYS A 243 -24.31 5.83 -39.80
C LYS A 243 -23.92 4.63 -38.92
N SER A 244 -22.71 4.09 -39.10
CA SER A 244 -22.22 2.93 -38.36
C SER A 244 -22.07 3.18 -36.86
N SER A 245 -21.76 4.42 -36.46
CA SER A 245 -21.69 4.81 -35.04
C SER A 245 -23.05 4.76 -34.34
N TYR A 246 -24.14 4.67 -35.12
CA TYR A 246 -25.52 4.54 -34.67
C TYR A 246 -26.10 3.14 -34.96
N GLY A 247 -25.27 2.17 -35.35
CA GLY A 247 -25.70 0.78 -35.57
C GLY A 247 -26.48 0.55 -36.88
N LEU A 248 -26.26 1.40 -37.89
CA LEU A 248 -26.86 1.31 -39.24
C LEU A 248 -25.86 0.93 -40.32
#